data_AF-A0A2U1KAD7-F1
#
_entry.id   AF-A0A2U1KAD7-F1
#
_cell.length_a   1.000
_cell.length_b   1.000
_cell.length_c   1.000
_cell.angle_alpha   90.00
_cell.angle_beta   90.00
_cell.angle_gamma   90.00
#
_symmetry.space_group_name_H-M   'P 1'
#
loop_
_entity.id
_entity.type
_entity.pdbx_description
1 polymer ?
#
loop_
_entity_poly.entity_id
_entity_poly.type
_entity_poly.pdbx_seq_one_letter_code
_entity_poly.pdbx_strand_id
1 'polypeptide(L)'
;MVSTKDNITTGESINDGLNYLESPQKKFQMGFFPHEITSEVRRYLGIWYTRDPKTVVWVANRDKPVLDSTGVFTVKEDGNAVVVNKNGIGYFSTMTPTGPTNRDEPQIFSLC
;
A
#
# COMPACT_ATOMS: atom_id res chain seq x y z
N MET A 1 -1.17 5.30 23.44
CA MET A 1 -2.17 5.52 22.37
C MET A 1 -1.39 5.41 21.06
N VAL A 2 -1.70 4.45 20.20
CA VAL A 2 -0.98 4.27 18.93
C VAL A 2 -1.41 5.40 17.99
N SER A 3 -0.48 6.27 17.62
CA SER A 3 -0.67 7.25 16.56
C SER A 3 -0.78 6.48 15.25
N THR A 4 -1.96 6.41 14.66
CA THR A 4 -2.14 5.81 13.35
C THR A 4 -1.68 6.81 12.30
N LYS A 5 -0.81 6.34 11.40
CA LYS A 5 -0.20 7.17 10.37
C LYS A 5 -1.12 7.21 9.16
N ASP A 6 -1.29 8.38 8.56
CA ASP A 6 -2.18 8.61 7.41
C ASP A 6 -1.43 8.81 6.09
N ASN A 7 -0.11 8.96 6.14
CA ASN A 7 0.76 9.19 5.00
C ASN A 7 1.95 8.22 4.96
N ILE A 8 2.56 8.13 3.79
CA ILE A 8 3.84 7.44 3.57
C ILE A 8 4.77 8.36 2.80
N THR A 9 6.03 8.39 3.21
CA THR A 9 7.08 9.16 2.55
C THR A 9 8.17 8.23 2.01
N THR A 10 9.04 8.78 1.17
CA THR A 10 10.16 8.01 0.59
C THR A 10 11.02 7.38 1.69
N GLY A 11 11.35 6.09 1.52
CA GLY A 11 12.12 5.31 2.51
C GLY A 11 11.26 4.60 3.55
N GLU A 12 9.96 4.89 3.61
CA GLU A 12 9.03 4.20 4.49
C GLU A 12 8.30 3.09 3.75
N SER A 13 7.75 2.14 4.52
CA SER A 13 7.05 1.00 3.95
C SER A 13 5.87 0.53 4.79
N ILE A 14 4.87 -0.01 4.11
CA ILE A 14 3.85 -0.86 4.69
C ILE A 14 4.25 -2.29 4.40
N ASN A 15 4.46 -3.06 5.45
CA ASN A 15 4.89 -4.44 5.39
C ASN A 15 3.73 -5.33 5.77
N ASP A 16 3.60 -6.42 5.03
CA ASP A 16 2.51 -7.36 5.21
C ASP A 16 2.41 -7.88 6.65
N GLY A 17 1.24 -7.69 7.27
CA GLY A 17 0.95 -8.12 8.64
C GLY A 17 1.59 -7.27 9.75
N LEU A 18 2.39 -6.25 9.43
CA LEU A 18 3.09 -5.44 10.45
C LEU A 18 2.44 -4.08 10.69
N ASN A 19 2.03 -3.39 9.62
CA ASN A 19 1.49 -2.05 9.71
C ASN A 19 0.47 -1.76 8.61
N TYR A 20 -0.25 -0.66 8.76
CA TYR A 20 -1.23 -0.12 7.84
C TYR A 20 -1.29 1.41 8.01
N LEU A 21 -1.88 2.11 7.04
CA LEU A 21 -2.27 3.51 7.19
C LEU A 21 -3.74 3.62 7.59
N GLU A 22 -4.07 4.66 8.33
CA GLU A 22 -5.44 5.00 8.69
C GLU A 22 -5.70 6.47 8.34
N SER A 23 -6.79 6.73 7.63
CA SER A 23 -7.24 8.10 7.34
C SER A 23 -7.44 8.90 8.64
N PRO A 24 -7.24 10.24 8.65
CA PRO A 24 -7.42 11.07 9.84
C PRO A 24 -8.79 10.93 10.51
N GLN A 25 -9.82 10.72 9.69
CA GLN A 25 -11.22 10.56 10.13
C GLN A 25 -11.56 9.11 10.53
N LYS A 26 -10.59 8.19 10.47
CA LYS A 26 -10.77 6.76 10.77
C LYS A 26 -11.91 6.11 9.99
N LYS A 27 -12.08 6.55 8.75
CA LYS A 27 -13.08 6.00 7.81
C LYS A 27 -12.49 4.89 6.97
N PHE A 28 -11.22 5.05 6.59
CA PHE A 28 -10.49 4.15 5.72
C PHE A 28 -9.20 3.71 6.37
N GLN A 29 -8.83 2.47 6.06
CA GLN A 29 -7.52 1.91 6.32
C GLN A 29 -6.92 1.36 5.02
N MET A 30 -5.60 1.37 4.92
CA MET A 30 -4.86 0.85 3.77
C MET A 30 -3.73 -0.05 4.22
N GLY A 31 -3.62 -1.23 3.62
CA GLY A 31 -2.55 -2.18 3.93
C GLY A 31 -2.72 -3.49 3.18
N PHE A 32 -1.96 -4.50 3.61
CA PHE A 32 -2.05 -5.84 3.02
C PHE A 32 -3.13 -6.69 3.70
N PHE A 33 -3.90 -7.41 2.90
CA PHE A 33 -4.92 -8.35 3.35
C PHE A 33 -4.88 -9.65 2.52
N PRO A 34 -5.31 -10.79 3.09
CA PRO A 34 -5.40 -12.06 2.37
C PRO A 34 -6.66 -12.14 1.51
N HIS A 35 -6.67 -13.03 0.52
CA HIS A 35 -7.93 -13.48 -0.06
C HIS A 35 -8.67 -14.39 0.93
N GLU A 36 -9.89 -14.04 1.36
CA GLU A 36 -10.61 -14.80 2.40
C GLU A 36 -11.10 -16.19 1.95
N ILE A 37 -11.19 -16.45 0.64
CA ILE A 37 -11.89 -17.64 0.11
C ILE A 37 -10.92 -18.80 -0.21
N THR A 38 -9.65 -18.52 -0.48
CA THR A 38 -8.70 -19.53 -1.00
C THR A 38 -7.72 -19.97 0.09
N SER A 39 -7.39 -21.27 0.11
CA SER A 39 -6.30 -21.81 0.96
C SER A 39 -4.90 -21.40 0.48
N GLU A 40 -4.78 -20.92 -0.76
CA GLU A 40 -3.53 -20.40 -1.29
C GLU A 40 -3.19 -19.04 -0.68
N VAL A 41 -1.91 -18.83 -0.35
CA VAL A 41 -1.42 -17.53 0.14
C VAL A 41 -1.45 -16.54 -1.03
N ARG A 42 -2.40 -15.60 -0.96
CA ARG A 42 -2.54 -14.50 -1.92
C ARG A 42 -2.72 -13.21 -1.13
N ARG A 43 -1.76 -12.30 -1.25
CA ARG A 43 -1.76 -11.02 -0.54
C ARG A 43 -2.00 -9.87 -1.50
N TYR A 44 -2.86 -8.97 -1.07
CA TYR A 44 -3.29 -7.81 -1.83
C TYR A 44 -3.07 -6.55 -1.00
N LEU A 45 -2.56 -5.50 -1.62
CA LEU A 45 -2.62 -4.16 -1.08
C LEU A 45 -3.97 -3.55 -1.47
N GLY A 46 -4.69 -3.00 -0.50
CA GLY A 46 -5.94 -2.30 -0.78
C GLY A 46 -6.36 -1.34 0.30
N ILE A 47 -7.54 -0.74 0.08
CA ILE A 47 -8.20 0.20 0.97
C ILE A 47 -9.55 -0.41 1.35
N TRP A 48 -9.89 -0.37 2.64
CA TRP A 48 -11.17 -0.85 3.18
C TRP A 48 -11.76 0.13 4.18
N TYR A 49 -13.04 -0.03 4.52
CA TYR A 49 -13.67 0.75 5.58
C TYR A 49 -13.20 0.29 6.96
N THR A 50 -12.79 1.22 7.82
CA THR A 50 -12.40 0.91 9.21
C THR A 50 -13.52 0.23 9.98
N ARG A 51 -14.77 0.65 9.77
CA ARG A 51 -15.96 0.08 10.44
C ARG A 51 -16.37 -1.29 9.92
N ASP A 52 -15.92 -1.65 8.72
CA ASP A 52 -16.22 -2.93 8.07
C ASP A 52 -15.04 -3.36 7.20
N PRO A 53 -14.03 -4.01 7.80
CA PRO A 53 -12.81 -4.40 7.09
C PRO A 53 -13.03 -5.40 5.94
N LYS A 54 -14.20 -6.04 5.87
CA LYS A 54 -14.55 -6.94 4.77
C LYS A 54 -14.94 -6.18 3.50
N THR A 55 -15.36 -4.92 3.65
CA THR A 55 -15.70 -4.06 2.51
C THR A 55 -14.46 -3.36 1.99
N VAL A 56 -13.82 -4.00 1.01
CA VAL A 56 -12.67 -3.47 0.27
C VAL A 56 -13.16 -2.57 -0.85
N VAL A 57 -12.75 -1.30 -0.83
CA VAL A 57 -13.17 -0.28 -1.83
C VAL A 57 -12.18 -0.14 -2.98
N TRP A 58 -10.93 -0.55 -2.78
CA TRP A 58 -9.89 -0.49 -3.82
C TRP A 58 -8.79 -1.54 -3.58
N VAL A 59 -8.19 -2.04 -4.67
CA VAL A 59 -7.11 -3.05 -4.65
C VAL A 59 -6.07 -2.70 -5.69
N ALA A 60 -4.80 -2.54 -5.28
CA ALA A 60 -3.69 -2.15 -6.15
C ALA A 60 -3.30 -3.28 -7.11
N ASN A 61 -2.92 -4.43 -6.56
CA ASN A 61 -2.36 -5.56 -7.27
C ASN A 61 -3.44 -6.63 -7.54
N ARG A 62 -4.62 -6.20 -8.02
CA ARG A 62 -5.79 -7.06 -8.24
C ARG A 62 -5.49 -8.22 -9.20
N ASP A 63 -4.77 -7.95 -10.27
CA ASP A 63 -4.47 -8.93 -11.32
C ASP A 63 -3.26 -9.81 -10.99
N LYS A 64 -2.40 -9.35 -10.06
CA LYS A 64 -1.14 -10.02 -9.72
C LYS A 64 -0.92 -10.01 -8.19
N PRO A 65 -1.52 -10.96 -7.46
CA PRO A 65 -1.29 -11.08 -6.01
C PRO A 65 0.15 -11.43 -5.68
N VAL A 66 0.60 -11.02 -4.49
CA VAL A 66 1.83 -11.57 -3.90
C VAL A 66 1.52 -12.98 -3.39
N LEU A 67 2.32 -13.97 -3.77
CA LEU A 67 2.05 -15.40 -3.50
C LEU A 67 2.71 -15.90 -2.20
N ASP A 68 3.14 -14.98 -1.35
CA ASP A 68 3.70 -15.21 -0.03
C ASP A 68 3.31 -14.03 0.89
N SER A 69 3.62 -14.13 2.19
CA SER A 69 3.35 -13.08 3.18
C SER A 69 4.49 -12.07 3.31
N THR A 70 5.14 -11.71 2.20
CA THR A 70 6.32 -10.82 2.19
C THR A 70 6.10 -9.54 1.38
N GLY A 71 4.82 -9.20 1.16
CA GLY A 71 4.44 -7.98 0.45
C GLY A 71 4.95 -6.72 1.15
N VAL A 72 5.49 -5.81 0.35
CA VAL A 72 5.96 -4.49 0.78
C VAL A 72 5.38 -3.46 -0.17
N PHE A 73 4.74 -2.44 0.41
CA PHE A 73 4.35 -1.24 -0.30
C PHE A 73 5.25 -0.08 0.12
N THR A 74 5.77 0.66 -0.85
CA THR A 74 6.67 1.79 -0.61
C THR A 74 6.60 2.81 -1.75
N VAL A 75 7.07 4.03 -1.48
CA VAL A 75 7.28 5.08 -2.48
C VAL A 75 8.76 5.16 -2.78
N LYS A 76 9.11 4.96 -4.05
CA LYS A 76 10.49 5.06 -4.54
C LYS A 76 10.92 6.52 -4.68
N GLU A 77 12.23 6.75 -4.79
CA GLU A 77 12.81 8.09 -4.97
C GLU A 77 12.32 8.81 -6.24
N ASP A 78 11.89 8.06 -7.25
CA ASP A 78 11.29 8.58 -8.48
C ASP A 78 9.81 8.97 -8.33
N GLY A 79 9.26 8.88 -7.11
CA GLY A 79 7.87 9.19 -6.79
C GLY A 79 6.89 8.06 -7.10
N ASN A 80 7.36 6.94 -7.67
CA ASN A 80 6.48 5.81 -7.98
C ASN A 80 6.12 5.05 -6.71
N ALA A 81 4.82 4.90 -6.47
CA ALA A 81 4.32 3.94 -5.49
C ALA A 81 4.36 2.54 -6.09
N VAL A 82 4.92 1.58 -5.35
CA VAL A 82 5.14 0.21 -5.82
C VAL A 82 4.72 -0.83 -4.80
N VAL A 83 4.29 -2.00 -5.28
CA VAL A 83 4.17 -3.21 -4.48
C VAL A 83 5.23 -4.20 -4.94
N VAL A 84 6.06 -4.65 -4.00
CA VAL A 84 7.11 -5.66 -4.24
C VAL A 84 7.03 -6.76 -3.17
N ASN A 85 7.73 -7.87 -3.37
CA ASN A 85 8.00 -8.84 -2.30
C ASN A 85 9.43 -8.67 -1.75
N LYS A 86 9.82 -9.50 -0.77
CA LYS A 86 11.18 -9.45 -0.18
C LYS A 86 12.33 -9.66 -1.19
N ASN A 87 12.04 -10.28 -2.34
CA ASN A 87 13.01 -10.53 -3.41
C ASN A 87 13.06 -9.39 -4.44
N GLY A 88 12.30 -8.31 -4.23
CA GLY A 88 12.21 -7.17 -5.15
C GLY A 88 11.36 -7.43 -6.40
N ILE A 89 10.59 -8.52 -6.46
CA ILE A 89 9.68 -8.80 -7.58
C ILE A 89 8.51 -7.82 -7.51
N GLY A 90 8.23 -7.12 -8.61
CA GLY A 90 7.15 -6.14 -8.70
C GLY A 90 5.77 -6.76 -8.99
N TYR A 91 4.76 -6.25 -8.29
CA TYR A 91 3.35 -6.67 -8.38
C TYR A 91 2.39 -5.53 -8.76
N PHE A 92 2.80 -4.27 -8.53
CA PHE A 92 2.05 -3.06 -8.93
C PHE A 92 3.01 -1.86 -9.00
N SER A 93 2.71 -0.89 -9.87
CA SER A 93 3.36 0.42 -9.88
C SER A 93 2.43 1.48 -10.49
N THR A 94 2.51 2.73 -10.00
CA THR A 94 1.73 3.86 -10.53
C THR A 94 2.22 4.38 -11.89
N MET A 95 3.46 4.05 -12.32
CA MET A 95 4.07 4.52 -13.57
C MET A 95 3.93 6.04 -13.79
N THR A 96 4.19 6.85 -12.77
CA THR A 96 4.15 8.31 -12.90
C THR A 96 5.21 8.77 -13.91
N PRO A 97 4.86 9.55 -14.94
CA PRO A 97 5.83 10.06 -15.91
C PRO A 97 6.89 10.90 -15.20
N THR A 98 8.17 10.59 -15.43
CA THR A 98 9.29 11.38 -14.92
C THR A 98 9.34 12.73 -15.64
N GLY A 99 8.63 13.74 -15.12
CA GLY A 99 8.78 15.13 -15.55
C GLY A 99 10.07 15.75 -15.00
N PRO A 100 10.67 16.75 -15.67
CA PRO A 100 11.90 17.37 -15.20
C PRO A 100 11.67 18.03 -13.84
N THR A 101 12.59 17.71 -12.94
CA THR A 101 12.55 17.95 -11.50
C THR A 101 12.82 19.40 -11.12
N ASN A 102 11.79 20.12 -10.66
CA ASN A 102 11.98 21.13 -9.62
C ASN A 102 11.74 20.42 -8.28
N ARG A 103 12.80 19.78 -7.78
CA ARG A 103 12.82 18.98 -6.55
C ARG A 103 12.85 19.91 -5.35
N ASP A 104 11.69 20.11 -4.71
CA ASP A 104 11.57 20.39 -3.28
C ASP A 104 10.19 19.98 -2.69
N GLU A 105 9.31 19.33 -3.45
CA GLU A 105 8.00 18.91 -2.94
C GLU A 105 7.92 17.39 -2.75
N PRO A 106 7.91 16.88 -1.50
CA PRO A 106 7.67 15.47 -1.25
C PRO A 106 6.27 15.10 -1.73
N GLN A 107 6.19 14.09 -2.61
CA GLN A 107 4.91 13.56 -3.09
C GLN A 107 4.28 12.73 -1.97
N ILE A 108 3.29 13.31 -1.29
CA ILE A 108 2.58 12.69 -0.17
C ILE A 108 1.39 11.90 -0.71
N PHE A 109 1.39 10.58 -0.53
CA PHE A 109 0.16 9.81 -0.63
C PHE A 109 -0.61 9.97 0.69
N SER A 110 -1.74 10.68 0.65
CA SER A 110 -2.62 10.91 1.79
C SER A 110 -3.95 10.21 1.57
N LEU A 111 -4.45 9.53 2.61
CA LEU A 111 -5.83 9.06 2.67
C LEU A 111 -6.71 10.20 3.21
N CYS A 112 -7.47 10.84 2.32
CA CYS A 112 -8.39 11.95 2.63
C CYS A 112 -9.40 11.65 3.76
#